data_AF-A0A9D6LMT3-F1
#
_entry.id   AF-A0A9D6LMT3-F1
#
_cell.length_a   1.000
_cell.length_b   1.000
_cell.length_c   1.000
_cell.angle_alpha   90.00
_cell.angle_beta   90.00
_cell.angle_gamma   90.00
#
_symmetry.space_group_name_H-M   'P 1'
#
loop_
_entity.id
_entity.type
_entity.pdbx_description
1 polymer ?
#
loop_
_entity_poly.entity_id
_entity_poly.type
_entity_poly.pdbx_seq_one_letter_code
_entity_poly.pdbx_strand_id
1 'polypeptide(L)'
;MNSLDRAVELVLRWKANRQIERNAVLENLQGTIKDCQTAIQVWQGYLDKPGAAGDQRTIISWIGPERAKQLFDINLNAKQKIEHACHMAGPDAGRFIMFDENIIELAYRQLKPDETGPDAAKNAIQQLQARSNYLGGLIERIRSTKPASGSVKSATKKTAVKKINKAKKSPKKATKKKAPAKK
;
A
#
# COMPACT_ATOMS: atom_id res chain seq x y z
N MET A 1 -3.20 0.59 9.01
CA MET A 1 -3.25 1.26 7.68
C MET A 1 -1.90 1.84 7.18
N ASN A 2 -0.81 1.80 7.95
CA ASN A 2 0.46 2.48 7.59
C ASN A 2 1.20 1.93 6.34
N SER A 3 1.09 0.65 6.02
CA SER A 3 1.85 0.05 4.89
C SER A 3 1.28 0.41 3.52
N LEU A 4 -0.05 0.52 3.41
CA LEU A 4 -0.71 0.86 2.15
C LEU A 4 -0.48 2.32 1.77
N ASP A 5 -0.60 3.26 2.71
CA ASP A 5 -0.27 4.67 2.47
C ASP A 5 1.18 4.82 2.00
N ARG A 6 2.11 4.14 2.68
CA ARG A 6 3.53 4.14 2.32
C ARG A 6 3.79 3.52 0.95
N ALA A 7 3.09 2.44 0.60
CA ALA A 7 3.13 1.85 -0.73
C ALA A 7 2.69 2.86 -1.79
N VAL A 8 1.57 3.56 -1.55
CA VAL A 8 1.06 4.60 -2.45
C VAL A 8 2.08 5.74 -2.59
N GLU A 9 2.65 6.23 -1.50
CA GLU A 9 3.68 7.28 -1.55
C GLU A 9 4.90 6.89 -2.40
N LEU A 10 5.32 5.62 -2.36
CA LEU A 10 6.40 5.12 -3.20
C LEU A 10 6.00 5.07 -4.68
N VAL A 11 4.78 4.59 -4.96
CA VAL A 11 4.22 4.54 -6.32
C VAL A 11 4.13 5.94 -6.93
N LEU A 12 3.77 6.96 -6.16
CA LEU A 12 3.72 8.35 -6.62
C LEU A 12 5.07 8.88 -7.12
N ARG A 13 6.18 8.33 -6.61
CA ARG A 13 7.55 8.73 -6.99
C ARG A 13 8.09 7.96 -8.20
N TRP A 14 7.32 6.99 -8.71
CA TRP A 14 7.77 6.19 -9.85
C TRP A 14 7.91 7.03 -11.12
N LYS A 15 8.90 6.63 -11.91
CA LYS A 15 9.16 7.20 -13.23
C LYS A 15 8.16 6.65 -14.25
N ALA A 16 8.01 7.35 -15.38
CA ALA A 16 7.09 6.97 -16.45
C ALA A 16 7.31 5.56 -17.03
N ASN A 17 8.53 5.00 -16.90
CA ASN A 17 8.81 3.64 -17.37
C ASN A 17 8.18 2.53 -16.49
N ARG A 18 7.60 2.88 -15.33
CA ARG A 18 6.85 1.96 -14.47
C ARG A 18 5.34 2.14 -14.57
N GLN A 19 4.85 2.66 -15.70
CA GLN A 19 3.44 2.95 -15.89
C GLN A 19 2.58 1.67 -15.88
N ILE A 20 3.12 0.54 -16.34
CA ILE A 20 2.43 -0.76 -16.33
C ILE A 20 2.19 -1.20 -14.88
N GLU A 21 3.22 -1.18 -14.04
CA GLU A 21 3.09 -1.55 -12.62
C GLU A 21 2.21 -0.56 -11.87
N ARG A 22 2.26 0.73 -12.22
CA ARG A 22 1.36 1.74 -11.65
C ARG A 22 -0.09 1.45 -11.99
N ASN A 23 -0.38 1.02 -13.22
CA ASN A 23 -1.72 0.59 -13.61
C ASN A 23 -2.14 -0.67 -12.85
N ALA A 24 -1.23 -1.64 -12.68
CA ALA A 24 -1.51 -2.85 -11.89
C ALA A 24 -1.82 -2.53 -10.41
N VAL A 25 -1.13 -1.56 -9.79
CA VAL A 25 -1.47 -1.06 -8.44
C VAL A 25 -2.89 -0.51 -8.44
N LEU A 26 -3.23 0.34 -9.41
CA LEU A 26 -4.58 0.91 -9.53
C LEU A 26 -5.65 -0.18 -9.69
N GLU A 27 -5.42 -1.17 -10.53
CA GLU A 27 -6.34 -2.30 -10.74
C GLU A 27 -6.56 -3.10 -9.46
N ASN A 28 -5.51 -3.36 -8.69
CA ASN A 28 -5.62 -4.05 -7.40
C ASN A 28 -6.45 -3.23 -6.39
N LEU A 29 -6.21 -1.93 -6.28
CA LEU A 29 -7.01 -1.05 -5.40
C LEU A 29 -8.47 -0.97 -5.82
N GLN A 30 -8.73 -0.87 -7.13
CA GLN A 30 -10.09 -0.90 -7.67
C GLN A 30 -10.76 -2.25 -7.43
N GLY A 31 -10.02 -3.35 -7.57
CA GLY A 31 -10.49 -4.70 -7.24
C GLY A 31 -10.90 -4.81 -5.78
N THR A 32 -10.12 -4.24 -4.86
CA THR A 32 -10.48 -4.22 -3.43
C THR A 32 -11.73 -3.37 -3.16
N ILE A 33 -11.94 -2.26 -3.88
CA ILE A 33 -13.20 -1.49 -3.78
C ILE A 33 -14.39 -2.35 -4.23
N LYS A 34 -14.25 -3.10 -5.33
CA LYS A 34 -15.30 -4.04 -5.78
C LYS A 34 -15.57 -5.11 -4.73
N ASP A 35 -14.53 -5.66 -4.11
CA ASP A 35 -14.69 -6.64 -3.02
C ASP A 35 -15.45 -6.01 -1.83
N CYS A 36 -15.17 -4.76 -1.46
CA CYS A 36 -15.92 -4.04 -0.43
C CYS A 36 -17.40 -3.86 -0.82
N GLN A 37 -17.69 -3.54 -2.08
CA GLN A 37 -19.06 -3.43 -2.60
C GLN A 37 -19.80 -4.76 -2.57
N THR A 38 -19.14 -5.86 -2.95
CA THR A 38 -19.70 -7.22 -2.84
C THR A 38 -19.99 -7.57 -1.39
N ALA A 39 -19.09 -7.26 -0.46
CA ALA A 39 -19.33 -7.49 0.97
C ALA A 39 -20.51 -6.65 1.51
N ILE A 40 -20.66 -5.40 1.06
CA ILE A 40 -21.83 -4.57 1.38
C ILE A 40 -23.11 -5.25 0.91
N GLN A 41 -23.13 -5.82 -0.30
CA GLN A 41 -24.30 -6.55 -0.80
C GLN A 41 -24.65 -7.77 0.05
N VAL A 42 -23.65 -8.49 0.59
CA VAL A 42 -23.90 -9.62 1.51
C VAL A 42 -24.56 -9.13 2.80
N TRP A 43 -24.05 -8.04 3.39
CA TRP A 43 -24.64 -7.44 4.60
C TRP A 43 -26.03 -6.87 4.34
N GLN A 44 -26.24 -6.21 3.20
CA GLN A 44 -27.55 -5.70 2.80
C GLN A 44 -28.55 -6.84 2.58
N GLY A 45 -28.12 -7.92 1.92
CA GLY A 45 -28.97 -9.10 1.73
C GLY A 45 -29.33 -9.82 3.03
N TYR A 46 -28.53 -9.65 4.09
CA TYR A 46 -28.93 -10.03 5.44
C TYR A 46 -29.97 -9.07 6.03
N LEU A 47 -29.80 -7.75 5.89
CA LEU A 47 -30.76 -6.77 6.39
C LEU A 47 -32.12 -6.84 5.67
N ASP A 48 -32.14 -7.15 4.38
CA ASP A 48 -33.37 -7.26 3.58
C ASP A 48 -34.14 -8.54 3.91
N LYS A 49 -33.42 -9.61 4.24
CA LYS A 49 -33.98 -10.93 4.61
C LYS A 49 -33.26 -11.47 5.84
N PRO A 50 -33.53 -10.86 7.02
CA PRO A 50 -32.96 -11.35 8.25
C PRO A 50 -33.57 -12.73 8.54
N GLY A 51 -32.71 -13.71 8.82
CA GLY A 51 -33.15 -15.03 9.25
C GLY A 51 -33.73 -15.00 10.67
N ALA A 52 -33.74 -16.15 11.32
CA ALA A 52 -34.01 -16.19 12.76
C ALA A 52 -32.99 -15.34 13.53
N ALA A 53 -33.42 -14.75 14.65
CA ALA A 53 -32.51 -14.07 15.55
C ALA A 53 -31.44 -15.05 16.06
N GLY A 54 -30.19 -14.59 16.06
CA GLY A 54 -29.06 -15.36 16.57
C GLY A 54 -28.91 -15.23 18.09
N ASP A 55 -27.82 -15.82 18.61
CA ASP A 55 -27.42 -15.66 20.00
C ASP A 55 -26.82 -14.27 20.26
N GLN A 56 -26.84 -13.82 21.52
CA GLN A 56 -26.25 -12.52 21.90
C GLN A 56 -24.71 -12.50 21.84
N ARG A 57 -24.05 -13.57 21.38
CA ARG A 57 -22.61 -13.74 21.51
C ARG A 57 -21.87 -13.51 20.20
N THR A 58 -22.41 -13.97 19.08
CA THR A 58 -21.65 -14.00 17.82
C THR A 58 -22.49 -13.53 16.64
N ILE A 59 -21.89 -12.79 15.71
CA ILE A 59 -22.65 -12.31 14.54
C ILE A 59 -23.00 -13.46 13.58
N ILE A 60 -22.15 -14.49 13.51
CA ILE A 60 -22.39 -15.65 12.66
C ILE A 60 -23.71 -16.37 12.96
N SER A 61 -24.15 -16.38 14.24
CA SER A 61 -25.43 -16.98 14.63
C SER A 61 -26.64 -16.22 14.05
N TRP A 62 -26.47 -14.95 13.69
CA TRP A 62 -27.51 -14.11 13.09
C TRP A 62 -27.51 -14.18 11.56
N ILE A 63 -26.33 -14.04 10.94
CA ILE A 63 -26.26 -13.93 9.47
C ILE A 63 -26.25 -15.28 8.76
N GLY A 64 -25.91 -16.34 9.50
CA GLY A 64 -25.77 -17.70 9.01
C GLY A 64 -24.36 -18.01 8.45
N PRO A 65 -24.01 -19.31 8.42
CA PRO A 65 -22.66 -19.75 8.04
C PRO A 65 -22.32 -19.48 6.57
N GLU A 66 -23.31 -19.52 5.68
CA GLU A 66 -23.10 -19.28 4.24
C GLU A 66 -22.62 -17.85 3.98
N ARG A 67 -23.32 -16.85 4.51
CA ARG A 67 -22.94 -15.43 4.38
C ARG A 67 -21.61 -15.16 5.09
N ALA A 68 -21.39 -15.77 6.25
CA ALA A 68 -20.12 -15.65 6.97
C ALA A 68 -18.94 -16.18 6.14
N LYS A 69 -19.11 -17.33 5.48
CA LYS A 69 -18.11 -17.89 4.56
C LYS A 69 -17.88 -16.97 3.37
N GLN A 70 -18.95 -16.46 2.75
CA GLN A 70 -18.82 -15.52 1.63
C GLN A 70 -18.00 -14.28 2.01
N LEU A 71 -18.29 -13.67 3.17
CA LEU A 71 -17.52 -12.52 3.68
C LEU A 71 -16.05 -12.88 3.92
N PHE A 72 -15.77 -14.08 4.42
CA PHE A 72 -14.40 -14.56 4.60
C PHE A 72 -13.65 -14.73 3.28
N ASP A 73 -14.27 -15.36 2.28
CA ASP A 73 -13.68 -15.55 0.96
C ASP A 73 -13.40 -14.20 0.28
N ILE A 74 -14.33 -13.23 0.40
CA ILE A 74 -14.13 -11.85 -0.08
C ILE A 74 -12.96 -11.18 0.64
N ASN A 75 -12.83 -11.35 1.96
CA ASN A 75 -11.72 -10.80 2.74
C ASN A 75 -10.37 -11.35 2.30
N LEU A 76 -10.28 -12.66 2.02
CA LEU A 76 -9.04 -13.27 1.53
C LEU A 76 -8.63 -12.67 0.17
N ASN A 77 -9.58 -12.57 -0.76
CA ASN A 77 -9.34 -11.95 -2.06
C ASN A 77 -8.92 -10.47 -1.94
N ALA A 78 -9.56 -9.72 -1.04
CA ALA A 78 -9.22 -8.33 -0.79
C ALA A 78 -7.80 -8.18 -0.21
N LYS A 79 -7.42 -9.05 0.74
CA LYS A 79 -6.08 -9.09 1.34
C LYS A 79 -5.01 -9.36 0.30
N GLN A 80 -5.21 -10.37 -0.55
CA GLN A 80 -4.26 -10.69 -1.62
C GLN A 80 -4.03 -9.50 -2.56
N LYS A 81 -5.09 -8.78 -2.96
CA LYS A 81 -4.96 -7.61 -3.84
C LYS A 81 -4.16 -6.47 -3.20
N ILE A 82 -4.46 -6.11 -1.94
CA ILE A 82 -3.70 -5.06 -1.25
C ILE A 82 -2.26 -5.51 -0.97
N GLU A 83 -2.05 -6.78 -0.62
CA GLU A 83 -0.73 -7.35 -0.44
C GLU A 83 0.10 -7.25 -1.73
N HIS A 84 -0.50 -7.63 -2.86
CA HIS A 84 0.13 -7.52 -4.17
C HIS A 84 0.47 -6.07 -4.53
N ALA A 85 -0.44 -5.12 -4.27
CA ALA A 85 -0.20 -3.70 -4.46
C ALA A 85 0.99 -3.18 -3.61
N CYS A 86 1.07 -3.61 -2.35
CA CYS A 86 2.18 -3.24 -1.46
C CYS A 86 3.50 -3.89 -1.91
N HIS A 87 3.48 -5.15 -2.34
CA HIS A 87 4.67 -5.85 -2.82
C HIS A 87 5.24 -5.19 -4.08
N MET A 88 4.38 -4.78 -5.01
CA MET A 88 4.79 -4.05 -6.22
C MET A 88 5.45 -2.69 -5.90
N ALA A 89 5.00 -2.02 -4.83
CA ALA A 89 5.57 -0.76 -4.36
C ALA A 89 7.05 -0.90 -3.92
N GLY A 90 7.45 -2.11 -3.51
CA GLY A 90 8.81 -2.48 -3.12
C GLY A 90 8.97 -2.71 -1.62
N PRO A 91 10.14 -3.18 -1.17
CA PRO A 91 10.39 -3.58 0.22
C PRO A 91 10.22 -2.43 1.22
N ASP A 92 10.39 -1.18 0.77
CA ASP A 92 10.21 0.02 1.59
C ASP A 92 8.74 0.28 1.97
N ALA A 93 7.76 -0.39 1.34
CA ALA A 93 6.35 -0.33 1.74
C ALA A 93 6.09 -1.12 3.04
N GLY A 94 7.01 -2.02 3.42
CA GLY A 94 6.93 -2.83 4.63
C GLY A 94 7.43 -4.25 4.37
N ARG A 95 8.41 -4.71 5.16
CA ARG A 95 8.97 -6.08 5.10
C ARG A 95 7.98 -7.16 5.55
N PHE A 96 7.02 -6.76 6.38
CA PHE A 96 5.82 -7.52 6.75
C PHE A 96 4.64 -6.60 6.51
N ILE A 97 3.74 -7.00 5.62
CA ILE A 97 2.50 -6.25 5.39
C ILE A 97 1.57 -6.63 6.54
N MET A 98 1.70 -5.93 7.67
CA MET A 98 0.82 -6.13 8.83
C MET A 98 -0.55 -5.54 8.53
N PHE A 99 -1.43 -6.38 7.98
CA PHE A 99 -2.86 -6.16 8.08
C PHE A 99 -3.33 -6.72 9.43
N ASP A 100 -3.09 -5.97 10.50
CA ASP A 100 -3.62 -6.30 11.82
C ASP A 100 -5.17 -6.28 11.83
N GLU A 101 -5.78 -5.68 10.81
CA GLU A 101 -7.23 -5.60 10.63
C GLU A 101 -7.69 -6.33 9.37
N ASN A 102 -8.86 -6.97 9.46
CA ASN A 102 -9.54 -7.50 8.28
C ASN A 102 -9.97 -6.35 7.36
N ILE A 103 -9.77 -6.52 6.05
CA ILE A 103 -10.17 -5.53 5.05
C ILE A 103 -11.69 -5.57 4.86
N ILE A 104 -12.30 -6.72 5.11
CA ILE A 104 -13.75 -6.89 5.16
C ILE A 104 -14.14 -7.21 6.58
N GLU A 105 -15.19 -6.57 7.08
CA GLU A 105 -15.76 -6.90 8.38
C GLU A 105 -16.29 -8.34 8.38
N LEU A 106 -15.66 -9.20 9.19
CA LEU A 106 -16.00 -10.61 9.29
C LEU A 106 -17.12 -10.85 10.32
N ALA A 107 -17.89 -11.90 10.09
CA ALA A 107 -18.97 -12.33 11.00
C ALA A 107 -18.49 -13.15 12.21
N TYR A 108 -17.19 -13.44 12.29
CA TYR A 108 -16.58 -14.25 13.37
C TYR A 108 -16.22 -13.42 14.61
N ARG A 109 -16.48 -12.10 14.63
CA ARG A 109 -16.32 -11.30 15.84
C ARG A 109 -17.50 -11.49 16.79
N GLN A 110 -17.25 -11.26 18.07
CA GLN A 110 -18.31 -11.16 19.06
C GLN A 110 -19.13 -9.88 18.83
N LEU A 111 -20.41 -9.97 19.16
CA LEU A 111 -21.25 -8.78 19.30
C LEU A 111 -20.74 -7.97 20.50
N LYS A 112 -20.76 -6.64 20.36
CA LYS A 112 -20.54 -5.75 21.51
C LYS A 112 -21.71 -5.89 22.49
N PRO A 113 -21.54 -5.51 23.77
CA PRO A 113 -22.67 -5.39 24.68
C PRO A 113 -23.79 -4.58 24.03
N ASP A 114 -25.00 -5.12 24.08
CA ASP A 114 -26.23 -4.55 23.51
C ASP A 114 -26.25 -4.35 21.97
N GLU A 115 -25.25 -4.87 21.24
CA GLU A 115 -25.26 -4.86 19.76
C GLU A 115 -26.07 -6.06 19.25
N THR A 116 -27.01 -5.79 18.35
CA THR A 116 -27.77 -6.85 17.66
C THR A 116 -27.12 -7.20 16.31
N GLY A 117 -27.51 -8.33 15.72
CA GLY A 117 -27.08 -8.70 14.35
C GLY A 117 -27.32 -7.58 13.32
N PRO A 118 -28.52 -6.95 13.27
CA PRO A 118 -28.79 -5.81 12.39
C PRO A 118 -27.90 -4.58 12.66
N ASP A 119 -27.59 -4.27 13.92
CA ASP A 119 -26.71 -3.14 14.25
C ASP A 119 -25.28 -3.40 13.80
N ALA A 120 -24.80 -4.62 14.01
CA ALA A 120 -23.50 -5.07 13.53
C ALA A 120 -23.40 -4.99 12.01
N ALA A 121 -24.46 -5.39 11.29
CA ALA A 121 -24.52 -5.32 9.83
C ALA A 121 -24.50 -3.87 9.32
N LYS A 122 -25.27 -2.96 9.93
CA LYS A 122 -25.26 -1.53 9.58
C LYS A 122 -23.88 -0.90 9.79
N ASN A 123 -23.25 -1.21 10.92
CA ASN A 123 -21.90 -0.74 11.22
C ASN A 123 -20.88 -1.32 10.21
N ALA A 124 -20.99 -2.60 9.87
CA ALA A 124 -20.13 -3.21 8.85
C ALA A 124 -20.26 -2.52 7.49
N ILE A 125 -21.49 -2.22 7.05
CA ILE A 125 -21.74 -1.46 5.81
C ILE A 125 -21.07 -0.08 5.86
N GLN A 126 -21.23 0.66 6.97
CA GLN A 126 -20.61 1.98 7.14
C GLN A 126 -19.08 1.91 7.06
N GLN A 127 -18.46 0.93 7.72
CA GLN A 127 -17.01 0.73 7.67
C GLN A 127 -16.52 0.37 6.26
N LEU A 128 -17.24 -0.52 5.55
CA LEU A 128 -16.92 -0.89 4.18
C LEU A 128 -17.06 0.28 3.20
N GLN A 129 -18.06 1.14 3.39
CA GLN A 129 -18.22 2.38 2.63
C GLN A 129 -17.07 3.36 2.91
N ALA A 130 -16.72 3.59 4.18
CA ALA A 130 -15.59 4.44 4.57
C ALA A 130 -14.27 3.94 3.97
N ARG A 131 -14.06 2.62 4.00
CA ARG A 131 -12.87 1.97 3.42
C ARG A 131 -12.85 2.10 1.89
N SER A 132 -14.00 1.92 1.22
CA SER A 132 -14.12 2.14 -0.22
C SER A 132 -13.79 3.58 -0.61
N ASN A 133 -14.28 4.57 0.16
CA ASN A 133 -13.99 5.98 -0.06
C ASN A 133 -12.51 6.31 0.16
N TYR A 134 -11.91 5.75 1.21
CA TYR A 134 -10.48 5.88 1.48
C TYR A 134 -9.63 5.34 0.31
N LEU A 135 -9.91 4.12 -0.16
CA LEU A 135 -9.23 3.53 -1.32
C LEU A 135 -9.44 4.35 -2.59
N GLY A 136 -10.65 4.88 -2.79
CA GLY A 136 -10.96 5.81 -3.89
C GLY A 136 -10.08 7.06 -3.85
N GLY A 137 -9.89 7.64 -2.66
CA GLY A 137 -8.98 8.76 -2.45
C GLY A 137 -7.53 8.44 -2.81
N LEU A 138 -7.04 7.22 -2.48
CA LEU A 138 -5.70 6.78 -2.87
C LEU A 138 -5.55 6.62 -4.39
N ILE A 139 -6.56 6.03 -5.05
CA ILE A 139 -6.60 5.89 -6.51
C ILE A 139 -6.51 7.26 -7.18
N GLU A 140 -7.30 8.24 -6.73
CA GLU A 140 -7.30 9.58 -7.30
C GLU A 140 -5.98 10.32 -7.07
N ARG A 141 -5.34 10.15 -5.89
CA ARG A 141 -3.97 10.66 -5.67
C ARG A 141 -2.97 10.05 -6.65
N ILE A 142 -3.04 8.75 -6.87
CA ILE A 142 -2.18 8.09 -7.85
C ILE A 142 -2.45 8.70 -9.22
N ARG A 143 -3.68 8.72 -9.72
CA ARG A 143 -4.03 9.21 -11.06
C ARG A 143 -3.65 10.66 -11.31
N SER A 144 -3.91 11.55 -10.34
CA SER A 144 -3.64 12.99 -10.44
C SER A 144 -2.15 13.33 -10.46
N THR A 145 -1.30 12.47 -9.90
CA THR A 145 0.15 12.70 -9.88
C THR A 145 0.79 12.28 -11.20
N LYS A 146 1.44 13.21 -11.91
CA LYS A 146 2.22 12.85 -13.10
C LYS A 146 3.44 12.02 -12.69
N PRO A 147 3.79 10.93 -13.43
CA PRO A 147 5.01 10.18 -13.16
C PRO A 147 6.22 11.10 -13.14
N ALA A 148 7.18 10.83 -12.26
CA ALA A 148 8.38 11.65 -12.16
C ALA A 148 9.11 11.66 -13.51
N SER A 149 9.16 12.82 -14.17
CA SER A 149 9.98 13.00 -15.37
C SER A 149 11.45 12.95 -14.95
N GLY A 150 12.23 12.06 -15.53
CA GLY A 150 13.63 11.85 -15.16
C GLY A 150 14.46 13.13 -15.26
N SER A 151 14.71 13.77 -14.12
CA SER A 151 16.02 14.28 -13.73
C SER A 151 16.00 14.51 -12.23
N VAL A 152 16.49 13.52 -11.47
CA VAL A 152 16.99 13.82 -10.14
C VAL A 152 18.24 14.66 -10.38
N LYS A 153 18.11 15.99 -10.43
CA LYS A 153 19.25 16.86 -10.17
C LYS A 153 19.70 16.46 -8.78
N SER A 154 20.80 15.69 -8.72
CA SER A 154 21.51 15.47 -7.48
C SER A 154 21.64 16.83 -6.80
N ALA A 155 21.21 16.94 -5.55
CA ALA A 155 21.52 18.10 -4.74
C ALA A 155 23.04 18.16 -4.57
N THR A 156 23.74 18.74 -5.53
CA THR A 156 25.15 19.07 -5.42
C THR A 156 25.22 20.18 -4.38
N LYS A 157 25.60 19.84 -3.15
CA LYS A 157 26.05 20.81 -2.16
C LYS A 157 27.21 21.60 -2.78
N LYS A 158 26.89 22.76 -3.37
CA LYS A 158 27.85 23.81 -3.67
C LYS A 158 28.18 24.49 -2.35
N THR A 159 29.35 24.21 -1.80
CA THR A 159 30.05 25.15 -0.93
C THR A 159 31.43 25.41 -1.50
N ALA A 160 31.54 26.62 -2.06
CA ALA A 160 32.69 27.44 -2.43
C ALA A 160 34.10 26.82 -2.54
N VAL A 161 34.64 26.97 -3.75
CA VAL A 161 36.06 27.01 -4.09
C VAL A 161 36.76 28.18 -3.39
N LYS A 162 37.90 27.94 -2.73
CA LYS A 162 38.97 28.95 -2.59
C LYS A 162 40.26 28.40 -3.22
N LYS A 163 40.55 28.87 -4.45
CA LYS A 163 41.89 28.87 -5.04
C LYS A 163 42.71 29.97 -4.34
N ILE A 164 43.88 29.61 -3.83
CA ILE A 164 45.00 30.57 -3.67
C ILE A 164 46.15 30.03 -4.53
N ASN A 165 46.69 30.90 -5.37
CA ASN A 165 47.61 30.56 -6.46
C ASN A 165 48.99 31.17 -6.16
N LYS A 166 50.04 30.37 -6.42
CA LYS A 166 51.42 30.70 -6.83
C LYS A 166 52.38 31.46 -5.89
N ALA A 167 53.52 30.81 -5.66
CA ALA A 167 54.84 31.44 -5.81
C ALA A 167 55.79 30.50 -6.61
N LYS A 168 56.42 31.09 -7.64
CA LYS A 168 57.43 30.53 -8.57
C LYS A 168 58.81 30.40 -7.90
N LYS A 169 59.59 29.37 -8.23
CA LYS A 169 61.03 29.49 -8.60
C LYS A 169 61.51 28.21 -9.32
N SER A 170 62.31 28.43 -10.37
CA SER A 170 62.75 27.48 -11.41
C SER A 170 64.14 26.86 -11.11
N PRO A 171 64.85 26.16 -12.03
CA PRO A 171 65.14 24.72 -12.00
C PRO A 171 66.65 24.36 -11.88
N LYS A 172 67.03 23.10 -11.60
CA LYS A 172 68.40 22.60 -11.88
C LYS A 172 68.50 21.06 -12.06
N LYS A 173 68.84 20.68 -13.30
CA LYS A 173 69.70 19.58 -13.83
C LYS A 173 69.68 18.15 -13.23
N ALA A 174 69.22 17.22 -14.07
CA ALA A 174 69.86 15.99 -14.58
C ALA A 174 70.74 15.10 -13.67
N THR A 175 70.43 13.79 -13.62
CA THR A 175 71.26 12.72 -14.24
C THR A 175 70.56 11.35 -14.25
N LYS A 176 70.78 10.61 -15.34
CA LYS A 176 70.39 9.22 -15.61
C LYS A 176 71.19 8.22 -14.75
N LYS A 177 70.59 7.08 -14.37
CA LYS A 177 71.09 5.69 -14.60
C LYS A 177 70.19 4.69 -13.87
N LYS A 178 69.45 3.87 -14.61
CA LYS A 178 69.70 2.44 -14.95
C LYS A 178 69.11 1.48 -13.91
N ALA A 179 68.08 0.75 -14.35
CA ALA A 179 67.74 -0.56 -13.84
C ALA A 179 68.87 -1.57 -14.13
N PRO A 180 68.87 -2.70 -13.41
CA PRO A 180 69.03 -3.98 -14.08
C PRO A 180 67.91 -4.96 -13.74
N ALA A 181 67.73 -5.88 -14.68
CA ALA A 181 66.68 -6.88 -14.76
C ALA A 181 67.00 -8.16 -13.95
N LYS A 182 65.90 -8.85 -13.59
CA LYS A 182 65.67 -10.30 -13.41
C LYS A 182 66.81 -11.21 -12.93
N LYS A 183 66.48 -12.03 -11.93
CA LYS A 183 66.32 -13.48 -12.14
C LYS A 183 65.03 -13.95 -11.47
#